data_AF-A0AAW1RTC8-F1
#
_entry.id   AF-A0AAW1RTC8-F1
#
_cell.length_a   1.000
_cell.length_b   1.000
_cell.length_c   1.000
_cell.angle_alpha   90.00
_cell.angle_beta   90.00
_cell.angle_gamma   90.00
#
_symmetry.space_group_name_H-M   'P 1'
#
loop_
_entity.id
_entity.type
_entity.pdbx_description
1 polymer ?
#
loop_
_entity_poly.entity_id
_entity_poly.type
_entity_poly.pdbx_seq_one_letter_code
_entity_poly.pdbx_strand_id
1 'polypeptide(L)'
;MDAIREAAQETGKAVDSGVRAASELLLSGAHEAAAQYQATQERSERFLDTAVSHYRSTEQAAFDKLKEGVAFVREHQAASTALAAGAALVILPGPRRILWRQTLGRLRSKEAQYQAIETRARQAQETLTQQEAEAVKLEQRLAAAREQYDSGLSKLRSTARQLESLASQVRSTERTGRNLILDLRELPSKQALGLRSEVAMQVAAAKRQAAILDKQVWGLVKKGVY
;
A
#
# COMPACT_ATOMS: atom_id res chain seq x y z
N MET A 1 27.73 58.37 68.07
CA MET A 1 27.95 58.61 66.63
C MET A 1 29.19 57.86 66.11
N ASP A 2 30.14 57.44 66.96
CA ASP A 2 31.39 56.81 66.50
C ASP A 2 31.27 55.33 66.12
N ALA A 3 30.42 54.54 66.79
CA ALA A 3 30.21 53.12 66.46
C ALA A 3 29.63 52.88 65.04
N ILE A 4 28.94 53.86 64.47
CA ILE A 4 28.35 53.76 63.12
C ILE A 4 29.43 54.01 62.05
N ARG A 5 30.42 54.85 62.32
CA ARG A 5 31.52 55.14 61.36
C ARG A 5 32.52 54.00 61.28
N GLU A 6 32.80 53.33 62.39
CA GLU A 6 33.69 52.17 62.43
C GLU A 6 33.07 50.97 61.70
N ALA A 7 31.79 50.68 61.96
CA ALA A 7 31.03 49.66 61.21
C ALA A 7 30.94 49.97 59.70
N ALA A 8 30.83 51.25 59.32
CA ALA A 8 30.83 51.66 57.90
C ALA A 8 32.20 51.47 57.21
N GLN A 9 33.32 51.65 57.94
CA GLN A 9 34.65 51.42 57.38
C GLN A 9 35.01 49.93 57.30
N GLU A 10 34.57 49.14 58.27
CA GLU A 10 34.79 47.69 58.28
C GLU A 10 33.97 46.99 57.18
N THR A 11 32.72 47.43 56.97
CA THR A 11 31.90 46.98 55.85
C THR A 11 32.48 47.40 54.49
N GLY A 12 33.01 48.62 54.36
CA GLY A 12 33.68 49.07 53.12
C GLY A 12 34.91 48.23 52.76
N LYS A 13 35.77 47.91 53.74
CA LYS A 13 36.96 47.06 53.52
C LYS A 13 36.59 45.62 53.16
N ALA A 14 35.55 45.08 53.78
CA ALA A 14 35.07 43.73 53.48
C ALA A 14 34.50 43.63 52.05
N VAL A 15 33.82 44.68 51.58
CA VAL A 15 33.33 44.76 50.19
C VAL A 15 34.50 44.87 49.21
N ASP A 16 35.48 45.74 49.47
CA ASP A 16 36.65 45.91 48.59
C ASP A 16 37.50 44.64 48.51
N SER A 17 37.70 43.92 49.62
CA SER A 17 38.39 42.63 49.61
C SER A 17 37.59 41.56 48.87
N GLY A 18 36.26 41.58 49.00
CA GLY A 18 35.36 40.70 48.26
C GLY A 18 35.43 40.94 46.75
N VAL A 19 35.46 42.20 46.32
CA VAL A 19 35.57 42.58 44.90
C VAL A 19 36.93 42.18 44.32
N ARG A 20 38.03 42.37 45.06
CA ARG A 20 39.36 41.94 44.61
C ARG A 20 39.46 40.42 44.50
N ALA A 21 38.99 39.69 45.51
CA ALA A 21 38.97 38.23 45.46
C ALA A 21 38.10 37.70 44.30
N ALA A 22 36.94 38.33 44.05
CA ALA A 22 36.09 37.98 42.91
C ALA A 22 36.78 38.27 41.56
N SER A 23 37.49 39.39 41.44
CA SER A 23 38.23 39.75 40.23
C SER A 23 39.41 38.81 39.97
N GLU A 24 40.14 38.41 41.01
CA GLU A 24 41.24 37.45 40.89
C GLU A 24 40.74 36.08 40.47
N LEU A 25 39.63 35.61 41.05
CA LEU A 25 38.96 34.36 40.66
C LEU A 25 38.46 34.38 39.21
N LEU A 26 37.95 35.52 38.75
CA LEU A 26 37.52 35.68 37.35
C LEU A 26 38.71 35.68 36.39
N LEU A 27 39.80 36.36 36.73
CA LEU A 27 41.01 36.37 35.92
C LEU A 27 41.69 35.00 35.89
N SER A 28 41.78 34.31 37.02
CA SER A 28 42.32 32.95 37.07
C SER A 28 41.43 31.98 36.30
N GLY A 29 40.10 32.09 36.43
CA GLY A 29 39.14 31.29 35.67
C GLY A 29 39.22 31.56 34.17
N ALA A 30 39.43 32.81 33.75
CA ALA A 30 39.62 33.16 32.34
C ALA A 30 40.94 32.62 31.77
N HIS A 31 42.03 32.67 32.54
CA HIS A 31 43.32 32.11 32.12
C HIS A 31 43.29 30.58 32.02
N GLU A 32 42.64 29.91 32.98
CA GLU A 32 42.50 28.46 32.96
C GLU A 32 41.60 28.02 31.80
N ALA A 33 40.51 28.74 31.54
CA ALA A 33 39.68 28.51 30.36
C ALA A 33 40.48 28.68 29.07
N ALA A 34 41.26 29.76 28.91
CA ALA A 34 42.08 29.99 27.72
C ALA A 34 43.14 28.89 27.51
N ALA A 35 43.79 28.43 28.58
CA ALA A 35 44.75 27.33 28.52
C ALA A 35 44.07 25.99 28.14
N GLN A 36 42.87 25.73 28.64
CA GLN A 36 42.08 24.56 28.25
C GLN A 36 41.63 24.64 26.78
N TYR A 37 41.28 25.82 26.26
CA TYR A 37 40.97 26.00 24.84
C TYR A 37 42.17 25.72 23.94
N GLN A 38 43.36 26.20 24.29
CA GLN A 38 44.57 25.91 23.50
C GLN A 38 44.97 24.43 23.57
N ALA A 39 44.90 23.82 24.75
CA ALA A 39 45.21 22.40 24.93
C ALA A 39 44.21 21.48 24.20
N THR A 40 42.93 21.85 24.13
CA THR A 40 41.93 21.10 23.37
C THR A 40 42.10 21.28 21.86
N GLN A 41 42.53 22.46 21.41
CA GLN A 41 42.84 22.71 19.99
C GLN A 41 44.04 21.87 19.53
N GLU A 42 45.18 21.92 20.23
CA GLU A 42 46.35 21.11 19.87
C GLU A 42 46.06 19.60 19.91
N ARG A 43 45.24 19.17 20.89
CA ARG A 43 44.84 17.77 20.99
C ARG A 43 43.99 17.35 19.79
N SER A 44 43.11 18.23 19.29
CA SER A 44 42.28 17.95 18.11
C SER A 44 43.13 17.81 16.84
N GLU A 45 44.13 18.68 16.64
CA GLU A 45 45.02 18.64 15.48
C GLU A 45 45.86 17.35 15.49
N ARG A 46 46.42 16.97 16.65
CA ARG A 46 47.18 15.71 16.77
C ARG A 46 46.32 14.48 16.50
N PHE A 47 45.05 14.48 16.91
CA PHE A 47 44.12 13.38 16.60
C PHE A 47 43.82 13.28 15.11
N LEU A 48 43.61 14.41 14.43
CA LEU A 48 43.38 14.44 12.99
C LEU A 48 44.61 13.94 12.23
N ASP A 49 45.81 14.41 12.57
CA ASP A 49 47.05 13.96 11.93
C ASP A 49 47.31 12.47 12.16
N THR A 50 47.07 11.99 13.39
CA THR A 50 47.20 10.57 13.71
C THR A 50 46.20 9.73 12.92
N ALA A 51 44.94 10.15 12.84
CA ALA A 51 43.90 9.46 12.07
C ALA A 51 44.23 9.42 10.56
N VAL A 52 44.68 10.54 9.99
CA VAL A 52 45.08 10.61 8.58
C VAL A 52 46.28 9.72 8.30
N SER A 53 47.27 9.69 9.19
CA SER A 53 48.45 8.84 9.02
C SER A 53 48.11 7.34 9.08
N HIS A 54 47.23 6.93 10.00
CA HIS A 54 46.72 5.55 10.07
C HIS A 54 45.87 5.17 8.86
N TYR A 55 45.05 6.09 8.36
CA TYR A 55 44.29 5.86 7.14
C TYR A 55 45.22 5.65 5.95
N ARG A 56 46.21 6.53 5.76
CA ARG A 56 47.16 6.44 4.65
C ARG A 56 48.03 5.17 4.73
N SER A 57 48.45 4.75 5.92
CA SER A 57 49.26 3.54 6.06
C SER A 57 48.47 2.27 5.79
N THR A 58 47.22 2.20 6.25
CA THR A 58 46.32 1.06 5.95
C THR A 58 45.93 1.02 4.47
N GLU A 59 45.69 2.18 3.86
CA GLU A 59 45.44 2.31 2.43
C GLU A 59 46.64 1.81 1.60
N GLN A 60 47.85 2.26 1.94
CA GLN A 60 49.08 1.82 1.24
C GLN A 60 49.32 0.32 1.40
N ALA A 61 49.18 -0.23 2.62
CA ALA A 61 49.32 -1.66 2.86
C ALA A 61 48.30 -2.49 2.05
N ALA A 62 47.06 -2.01 1.91
CA ALA A 62 46.05 -2.65 1.09
C ALA A 62 46.42 -2.61 -0.40
N PHE A 63 46.85 -1.46 -0.92
CA PHE A 63 47.28 -1.34 -2.31
C PHE A 63 48.52 -2.16 -2.63
N ASP A 64 49.47 -2.27 -1.70
CA ASP A 64 50.66 -3.08 -1.91
C ASP A 64 50.32 -4.57 -1.91
N LYS A 65 49.39 -5.03 -1.07
CA LYS A 65 48.87 -6.40 -1.12
C LYS A 65 48.11 -6.69 -2.42
N LEU A 66 47.36 -5.73 -2.93
CA LEU A 66 46.69 -5.86 -4.23
C LEU A 66 47.72 -5.97 -5.37
N LYS A 67 48.76 -5.13 -5.36
CA LYS A 67 49.85 -5.20 -6.36
C LYS A 67 50.60 -6.54 -6.27
N GLU A 68 50.86 -7.03 -5.06
CA GLU A 68 51.46 -8.35 -4.83
C GLU A 68 50.59 -9.47 -5.40
N GLY A 69 49.27 -9.40 -5.18
CA GLY A 69 48.31 -10.35 -5.79
C GLY A 69 48.32 -10.29 -7.32
N VAL A 70 48.39 -9.10 -7.92
CA VAL A 70 48.48 -8.94 -9.37
C VAL A 70 49.82 -9.46 -9.92
N ALA A 71 50.93 -9.21 -9.21
CA ALA A 71 52.24 -9.75 -9.55
C ALA A 71 52.24 -11.28 -9.48
N PHE A 72 51.65 -11.87 -8.43
CA PHE A 72 51.51 -13.31 -8.28
C PHE A 72 50.71 -13.95 -9.42
N VAL A 73 49.59 -13.33 -9.83
CA VAL A 73 48.80 -13.78 -10.99
C VAL A 73 49.60 -13.71 -12.28
N ARG A 74 50.44 -12.68 -12.45
CA ARG A 74 51.32 -12.55 -13.61
C ARG A 74 52.40 -13.62 -13.65
N GLU A 75 52.98 -13.97 -12.50
CA GLU A 75 54.00 -15.04 -12.39
C GLU A 75 53.39 -16.44 -12.55
N HIS A 76 52.17 -16.65 -12.05
CA HIS A 76 51.48 -17.94 -12.04
C HIS A 76 50.19 -17.90 -12.86
N GLN A 77 50.26 -17.41 -14.10
CA GLN A 77 49.09 -17.16 -14.95
C GLN A 77 48.26 -18.43 -15.22
N ALA A 78 48.89 -19.58 -15.47
CA ALA A 78 48.18 -20.83 -15.72
C ALA A 78 47.49 -21.39 -14.45
N ALA A 79 48.15 -21.34 -13.30
CA ALA A 79 47.57 -21.84 -12.05
C ALA A 79 46.46 -20.93 -11.52
N SER A 80 46.64 -19.60 -11.59
CA SER A 80 45.65 -18.63 -11.15
C SER A 80 44.39 -18.63 -12.01
N THR A 81 44.52 -18.75 -13.34
CA THR A 81 43.36 -18.88 -14.24
C THR A 81 42.60 -20.18 -14.00
N ALA A 82 43.28 -21.30 -13.75
CA ALA A 82 42.64 -22.57 -13.42
C ALA A 82 41.89 -22.51 -12.07
N LEU A 83 42.49 -21.92 -11.04
CA LEU A 83 41.83 -21.71 -9.75
C LEU A 83 40.64 -20.77 -9.87
N ALA A 84 40.78 -19.67 -10.61
CA ALA A 84 39.69 -18.73 -10.85
C ALA A 84 38.53 -19.40 -11.61
N ALA A 85 38.82 -20.21 -12.64
CA ALA A 85 37.81 -20.97 -13.37
C ALA A 85 37.12 -22.03 -12.49
N GLY A 86 37.89 -22.75 -11.67
CA GLY A 86 37.35 -23.74 -10.73
C GLY A 86 36.45 -23.09 -9.68
N ALA A 87 36.89 -21.98 -9.08
CA ALA A 87 36.08 -21.20 -8.15
C ALA A 87 34.83 -20.64 -8.83
N ALA A 88 34.95 -20.17 -10.06
CA ALA A 88 33.82 -19.65 -10.83
C ALA A 88 32.74 -20.72 -11.09
N LEU A 89 33.12 -21.98 -11.37
CA LEU A 89 32.17 -23.07 -11.56
C LEU A 89 31.35 -23.38 -10.30
N VAL A 90 31.90 -23.13 -9.11
CA VAL A 90 31.24 -23.38 -7.82
C VAL A 90 30.43 -22.17 -7.35
N ILE A 91 30.98 -20.97 -7.50
CA ILE A 91 30.41 -19.72 -6.99
C ILE A 91 29.27 -19.21 -7.89
N LEU A 92 29.41 -19.31 -9.22
CA LEU A 92 28.37 -18.79 -10.12
C LEU A 92 27.14 -19.73 -10.19
N PRO A 93 25.92 -19.18 -10.14
CA PRO A 93 24.69 -19.96 -10.03
C PRO A 93 24.37 -20.80 -11.29
N GLY A 94 24.80 -20.34 -12.47
CA GLY A 94 24.66 -21.05 -13.75
C GLY A 94 25.49 -22.33 -13.83
N PRO A 95 26.84 -22.24 -13.82
CA PRO A 95 27.71 -23.40 -13.94
C PRO A 95 27.54 -24.40 -12.78
N ARG A 96 27.27 -23.93 -11.56
CA ARG A 96 26.94 -24.79 -10.41
C ARG A 96 25.77 -25.73 -10.71
N ARG A 97 24.72 -25.23 -11.38
CA ARG A 97 23.54 -26.02 -11.75
C ARG A 97 23.87 -27.09 -12.80
N ILE A 98 24.75 -26.77 -13.75
CA ILE A 98 25.20 -27.70 -14.79
C ILE A 98 26.06 -28.80 -14.17
N LEU A 99 27.01 -28.44 -13.32
CA LEU A 99 27.87 -29.36 -12.59
C LEU A 99 27.01 -30.32 -11.73
N TRP A 100 26.06 -29.78 -10.97
CA TRP A 100 25.15 -30.62 -10.16
C TRP A 100 24.28 -31.56 -11.00
N ARG A 101 23.78 -31.11 -12.16
CA ARG A 101 22.96 -31.96 -13.05
C ARG A 101 23.77 -33.07 -13.72
N GLN A 102 25.02 -32.80 -14.08
CA GLN A 102 25.82 -33.75 -14.88
C GLN A 102 26.66 -34.71 -14.05
N THR A 103 27.19 -34.30 -12.89
CA THR A 103 28.11 -35.13 -12.10
C THR A 103 27.46 -35.67 -10.84
N LEU A 104 26.93 -34.80 -9.99
CA LEU A 104 26.40 -35.17 -8.66
C LEU A 104 24.97 -35.74 -8.72
N GLY A 105 24.16 -35.33 -9.70
CA GLY A 105 22.82 -35.87 -9.94
C GLY A 105 22.82 -37.33 -10.38
N ARG A 106 23.89 -37.79 -11.05
CA ARG A 106 24.08 -39.18 -11.51
C ARG A 106 24.43 -40.15 -10.38
N LEU A 107 24.89 -39.62 -9.24
CA LEU A 107 25.26 -40.40 -8.05
C LEU A 107 24.07 -40.63 -7.09
N ARG A 108 22.85 -40.15 -7.41
CA ARG A 108 21.66 -40.50 -6.63
C ARG A 108 21.31 -41.96 -6.88
N SER A 109 21.21 -42.74 -5.80
CA SER A 109 20.77 -44.15 -5.85
C SER A 109 19.41 -44.26 -6.55
N LYS A 110 19.20 -45.34 -7.31
CA LYS A 110 17.92 -45.63 -7.98
C LYS A 110 16.76 -45.68 -6.97
N GLU A 111 17.04 -46.17 -5.76
CA GLU A 111 16.11 -46.18 -4.64
C GLU A 111 15.68 -44.77 -4.21
N ALA A 112 16.61 -43.81 -4.10
CA ALA A 112 16.28 -42.44 -3.77
C ALA A 112 15.44 -41.74 -4.85
N GLN A 113 15.62 -42.12 -6.12
CA GLN A 113 14.79 -41.62 -7.22
C GLN A 113 13.38 -42.24 -7.17
N TYR A 114 13.28 -43.54 -6.90
CA TYR A 114 12.00 -44.23 -6.76
C TYR A 114 11.18 -43.66 -5.60
N GLN A 115 11.81 -43.49 -4.43
CA GLN A 115 11.17 -42.86 -3.26
C GLN A 115 10.71 -41.41 -3.54
N ALA A 116 11.49 -40.66 -4.32
CA ALA A 116 11.09 -39.31 -4.74
C ALA A 116 9.90 -39.31 -5.73
N ILE A 117 9.78 -40.33 -6.57
CA ILE A 117 8.63 -40.49 -7.48
C ILE A 117 7.40 -40.94 -6.69
N GLU A 118 7.55 -41.90 -5.78
CA GLU A 118 6.46 -42.41 -4.94
C GLU A 118 5.86 -41.31 -4.05
N THR A 119 6.70 -40.51 -3.40
CA THR A 119 6.24 -39.36 -2.60
C THR A 119 5.49 -38.33 -3.45
N ARG A 120 5.97 -38.03 -4.65
CA ARG A 120 5.27 -37.14 -5.60
C ARG A 120 3.95 -37.72 -6.07
N ALA A 121 3.88 -39.02 -6.32
CA ALA A 121 2.63 -39.69 -6.72
C ALA A 121 1.59 -39.63 -5.60
N ARG A 122 2.00 -39.87 -4.34
CA ARG A 122 1.12 -39.73 -3.17
C ARG A 122 0.64 -38.30 -3.00
N GLN A 123 1.52 -37.31 -3.10
CA GLN A 123 1.15 -35.89 -3.06
C GLN A 123 0.17 -35.53 -4.17
N ALA A 124 0.40 -36.01 -5.40
CA ALA A 124 -0.53 -35.79 -6.51
C ALA A 124 -1.92 -36.37 -6.21
N GLN A 125 -1.97 -37.60 -5.67
CA GLN A 125 -3.23 -38.23 -5.28
C GLN A 125 -3.97 -37.45 -4.18
N GLU A 126 -3.25 -36.97 -3.15
CA GLU A 126 -3.81 -36.10 -2.12
C GLU A 126 -4.38 -34.82 -2.72
N THR A 127 -3.64 -34.15 -3.62
CA THR A 127 -4.13 -32.93 -4.27
C THR A 127 -5.36 -33.18 -5.14
N LEU A 128 -5.42 -34.32 -5.85
CA LEU A 128 -6.58 -34.67 -6.67
C LEU A 128 -7.82 -34.90 -5.80
N THR A 129 -7.70 -35.66 -4.71
CA THR A 129 -8.84 -35.88 -3.79
C THR A 129 -9.33 -34.58 -3.13
N GLN A 130 -8.43 -33.64 -2.82
CA GLN A 130 -8.81 -32.32 -2.34
C GLN A 130 -9.55 -31.51 -3.42
N GLN A 131 -9.05 -31.53 -4.66
CA GLN A 131 -9.68 -30.84 -5.78
C GLN A 131 -11.06 -31.42 -6.12
N GLU A 132 -11.22 -32.73 -6.08
CA GLU A 132 -12.52 -33.39 -6.27
C GLU A 132 -13.52 -32.95 -5.19
N ALA A 133 -13.10 -32.91 -3.92
CA ALA A 133 -13.95 -32.43 -2.83
C ALA A 133 -14.31 -30.94 -2.95
N GLU A 134 -13.40 -30.11 -3.44
CA GLU A 134 -13.67 -28.70 -3.73
C GLU A 134 -14.61 -28.51 -4.92
N ALA A 135 -14.44 -29.30 -5.98
CA ALA A 135 -15.30 -29.28 -7.16
C ALA A 135 -16.76 -29.58 -6.79
N VAL A 136 -17.00 -30.61 -5.98
CA VAL A 136 -18.35 -30.95 -5.48
C VAL A 136 -18.95 -29.79 -4.67
N LYS A 137 -18.16 -29.13 -3.81
CA LYS A 137 -18.64 -27.97 -3.04
C LYS A 137 -18.99 -26.79 -3.95
N LEU A 138 -18.20 -26.54 -4.98
CA LEU A 138 -18.45 -25.47 -5.95
C LEU A 138 -19.70 -25.77 -6.78
N GLU A 139 -19.91 -27.02 -7.19
CA GLU A 139 -21.09 -27.46 -7.91
C GLU A 139 -22.36 -27.24 -7.08
N GLN A 140 -22.35 -27.64 -5.80
CA GLN A 140 -23.47 -27.40 -4.87
C GLN A 140 -23.77 -25.90 -4.70
N ARG A 141 -22.73 -25.07 -4.54
CA ARG A 141 -22.89 -23.62 -4.45
C ARG A 141 -23.45 -23.02 -5.74
N LEU A 142 -23.01 -23.50 -6.89
CA LEU A 142 -23.50 -23.06 -8.19
C LEU A 142 -24.96 -23.46 -8.42
N ALA A 143 -25.34 -24.68 -8.03
CA ALA A 143 -26.72 -25.13 -8.09
C ALA A 143 -27.65 -24.25 -7.25
N ALA A 144 -27.27 -23.97 -6.00
CA ALA A 144 -28.03 -23.07 -5.12
C ALA A 144 -28.09 -21.62 -5.66
N ALA A 145 -26.97 -21.09 -6.17
CA ALA A 145 -26.93 -19.76 -6.76
C ALA A 145 -27.80 -19.66 -8.02
N ARG A 146 -27.83 -20.72 -8.84
CA ARG A 146 -28.67 -20.80 -10.04
C ARG A 146 -30.15 -20.79 -9.69
N GLU A 147 -30.57 -21.58 -8.69
CA GLU A 147 -31.97 -21.59 -8.24
C GLU A 147 -32.40 -20.20 -7.73
N GLN A 148 -31.55 -19.54 -6.94
CA GLN A 148 -31.80 -18.18 -6.48
C GLN A 148 -31.87 -17.17 -7.62
N TYR A 149 -30.99 -17.30 -8.61
CA TYR A 149 -30.99 -16.45 -9.81
C TYR A 149 -32.26 -16.64 -10.64
N ASP A 150 -32.66 -17.88 -10.92
CA ASP A 150 -33.85 -18.19 -11.71
C ASP A 150 -35.12 -17.69 -11.00
N SER A 151 -35.20 -17.89 -9.67
CA SER A 151 -36.27 -17.33 -8.83
C SER A 151 -36.29 -15.80 -8.88
N GLY A 152 -35.13 -15.15 -8.71
CA GLY A 152 -34.99 -13.69 -8.78
C GLY A 152 -35.38 -13.12 -10.15
N LEU A 153 -34.94 -13.75 -11.23
CA LEU A 153 -35.27 -13.37 -12.60
C LEU A 153 -36.77 -13.53 -12.88
N SER A 154 -37.41 -14.59 -12.38
CA SER A 154 -38.85 -14.79 -12.52
C SER A 154 -39.65 -13.68 -11.83
N LYS A 155 -39.24 -13.28 -10.60
CA LYS A 155 -39.85 -12.18 -9.85
C LYS A 155 -39.68 -10.86 -10.59
N LEU A 156 -38.48 -10.60 -11.12
CA LEU A 156 -38.19 -9.38 -11.86
C LEU A 156 -38.99 -9.28 -13.17
N ARG A 157 -39.17 -10.40 -13.88
CA ARG A 157 -40.06 -10.48 -15.05
C ARG A 157 -41.52 -10.24 -14.69
N SER A 158 -41.99 -10.80 -13.57
CA SER A 158 -43.35 -10.59 -13.08
C SER A 158 -43.61 -9.11 -12.75
N THR A 159 -42.71 -8.47 -12.00
CA THR A 159 -42.83 -7.04 -11.67
C THR A 159 -42.71 -6.15 -12.91
N ALA A 160 -41.88 -6.51 -13.89
CA ALA A 160 -41.81 -5.81 -15.17
C ALA A 160 -43.14 -5.85 -15.93
N ARG A 161 -43.81 -7.02 -16.00
CA ARG A 161 -45.15 -7.14 -16.59
C ARG A 161 -46.21 -6.33 -15.85
N GLN A 162 -46.13 -6.29 -14.51
CA GLN A 162 -47.03 -5.47 -13.69
C GLN A 162 -46.81 -3.97 -13.97
N LEU A 163 -45.57 -3.52 -14.10
CA LEU A 163 -45.25 -2.14 -14.49
C LEU A 163 -45.78 -1.79 -15.88
N GLU A 164 -45.64 -2.69 -16.85
CA GLU A 164 -46.19 -2.49 -18.21
C GLU A 164 -47.72 -2.41 -18.19
N SER A 165 -48.38 -3.32 -17.46
CA SER A 165 -49.83 -3.28 -17.27
C SER A 165 -50.29 -1.96 -16.62
N LEU A 166 -49.60 -1.53 -15.57
CA LEU A 166 -49.88 -0.26 -14.90
C LEU A 166 -49.69 0.94 -15.86
N ALA A 167 -48.61 0.94 -16.65
CA ALA A 167 -48.38 1.98 -17.66
C ALA A 167 -49.52 2.02 -18.70
N SER A 168 -50.00 0.86 -19.14
CA SER A 168 -51.14 0.74 -20.06
C SER A 168 -52.44 1.28 -19.43
N GLN A 169 -52.71 0.93 -18.17
CA GLN A 169 -53.88 1.42 -17.44
C GLN A 169 -53.84 2.94 -17.28
N VAL A 170 -52.69 3.51 -16.89
CA VAL A 170 -52.52 4.97 -16.75
C VAL A 170 -52.69 5.69 -18.10
N ARG A 171 -52.20 5.10 -19.20
CA ARG A 171 -52.45 5.65 -20.55
C ARG A 171 -53.93 5.58 -20.93
N SER A 172 -54.64 4.53 -20.53
CA SER A 172 -56.09 4.41 -20.74
C SER A 172 -56.85 5.47 -19.96
N THR A 173 -56.51 5.69 -18.69
CA THR A 173 -57.14 6.74 -17.87
C THR A 173 -56.84 8.15 -18.40
N GLU A 174 -55.62 8.40 -18.90
CA GLU A 174 -55.28 9.65 -19.60
C GLU A 174 -56.20 9.87 -20.79
N ARG A 175 -56.39 8.84 -21.65
CA ARG A 175 -57.25 8.93 -22.84
C ARG A 175 -58.71 9.18 -22.46
N THR A 176 -59.25 8.44 -21.50
CA THR A 176 -60.62 8.63 -21.01
C THR A 176 -60.81 10.03 -20.43
N GLY A 177 -59.87 10.52 -19.62
CA GLY A 177 -59.93 11.88 -19.08
C GLY A 177 -59.86 12.95 -20.18
N ARG A 178 -59.08 12.74 -21.25
CA ARG A 178 -59.06 13.65 -22.41
C ARG A 178 -60.39 13.67 -23.15
N ASN A 179 -61.05 12.53 -23.29
CA ASN A 179 -62.38 12.45 -23.90
C ASN A 179 -63.42 13.17 -23.02
N LEU A 180 -63.41 12.97 -21.70
CA LEU A 180 -64.29 13.69 -20.78
C LEU A 180 -64.11 15.22 -20.85
N ILE A 181 -62.89 15.71 -21.06
CA ILE A 181 -62.64 17.14 -21.28
C ILE A 181 -63.28 17.64 -22.58
N LEU A 182 -63.35 16.81 -23.61
CA LEU A 182 -64.03 17.13 -24.87
C LEU A 182 -65.54 17.14 -24.65
N ASP A 183 -66.11 16.13 -23.99
CA ASP A 183 -67.55 16.05 -23.70
C ASP A 183 -68.00 17.25 -22.84
N LEU A 184 -67.26 17.59 -21.79
CA LEU A 184 -67.53 18.76 -20.93
C LEU A 184 -67.39 20.09 -21.67
N ARG A 185 -66.73 20.13 -22.83
CA ARG A 185 -66.62 21.34 -23.65
C ARG A 185 -67.93 21.67 -24.36
N GLU A 186 -68.77 20.67 -24.60
CA GLU A 186 -70.07 20.82 -25.28
C GLU A 186 -71.17 21.33 -24.34
N LEU A 187 -70.94 21.30 -23.02
CA LEU A 187 -71.89 21.75 -22.00
C LEU A 187 -71.49 23.14 -21.46
N PRO A 188 -72.19 24.24 -21.84
CA PRO A 188 -71.85 25.60 -21.42
C PRO A 188 -72.38 25.93 -20.00
N SER A 189 -72.02 25.14 -18.99
CA SER A 189 -72.39 25.40 -17.59
C SER A 189 -71.18 25.74 -16.71
N LYS A 190 -71.38 26.56 -15.67
CA LYS A 190 -70.31 26.94 -14.71
C LYS A 190 -69.72 25.74 -13.97
N GLN A 191 -70.56 24.73 -13.71
CA GLN A 191 -70.15 23.47 -13.08
C GLN A 191 -69.28 22.61 -14.02
N ALA A 192 -69.63 22.54 -15.31
CA ALA A 192 -68.82 21.83 -16.31
C ALA A 192 -67.43 22.45 -16.46
N LEU A 193 -67.32 23.78 -16.31
CA LEU A 193 -66.05 24.50 -16.37
C LEU A 193 -65.12 24.16 -15.18
N GLY A 194 -65.70 24.04 -13.98
CA GLY A 194 -64.98 23.56 -12.79
C GLY A 194 -64.48 22.12 -12.94
N LEU A 195 -65.38 21.20 -13.32
CA LEU A 195 -65.06 19.79 -13.60
C LEU A 195 -63.97 19.65 -14.66
N ARG A 196 -64.02 20.45 -15.73
CA ARG A 196 -63.01 20.43 -16.80
C ARG A 196 -61.61 20.77 -16.29
N SER A 197 -61.51 21.73 -15.38
CA SER A 197 -60.22 22.09 -14.78
C SER A 197 -59.66 20.95 -13.92
N GLU A 198 -60.52 20.27 -13.16
CA GLU A 198 -60.15 19.14 -12.32
C GLU A 198 -59.71 17.93 -13.14
N VAL A 199 -60.50 17.54 -14.16
CA VAL A 199 -60.13 16.44 -15.06
C VAL A 199 -58.85 16.79 -15.84
N ALA A 200 -58.64 18.04 -16.25
CA ALA A 200 -57.40 18.47 -16.89
C ALA A 200 -56.16 18.30 -15.99
N MET A 201 -56.28 18.62 -14.70
CA MET A 201 -55.21 18.37 -13.74
C MET A 201 -54.92 16.87 -13.57
N GLN A 202 -55.97 16.04 -13.46
CA GLN A 202 -55.82 14.59 -13.34
C GLN A 202 -55.18 13.96 -14.59
N VAL A 203 -55.58 14.39 -15.79
CA VAL A 203 -54.98 13.98 -17.06
C VAL A 203 -53.50 14.38 -17.13
N ALA A 204 -53.16 15.60 -16.72
CA ALA A 204 -51.77 16.04 -16.69
C ALA A 204 -50.92 15.21 -15.71
N ALA A 205 -51.47 14.84 -14.56
CA ALA A 205 -50.83 13.95 -13.60
C ALA A 205 -50.64 12.53 -14.16
N ALA A 206 -51.68 11.95 -14.77
CA ALA A 206 -51.62 10.64 -15.41
C ALA A 206 -50.57 10.59 -16.53
N LYS A 207 -50.51 11.62 -17.39
CA LYS A 207 -49.51 11.75 -18.44
C LYS A 207 -48.08 11.76 -17.90
N ARG A 208 -47.83 12.46 -16.78
CA ARG A 208 -46.51 12.48 -16.12
C ARG A 208 -46.16 11.10 -15.56
N GLN A 209 -47.11 10.42 -14.92
CA GLN A 209 -46.92 9.07 -14.39
C GLN A 209 -46.62 8.05 -15.50
N ALA A 210 -47.35 8.09 -16.62
CA ALA A 210 -47.10 7.24 -17.78
C ALA A 210 -45.66 7.39 -18.30
N ALA A 211 -45.17 8.64 -18.44
CA ALA A 211 -43.81 8.89 -18.91
C ALA A 211 -42.72 8.32 -17.97
N ILE A 212 -42.95 8.36 -16.65
CA ILE A 212 -42.04 7.78 -15.66
C ILE A 212 -42.04 6.25 -15.76
N LEU A 213 -43.22 5.63 -15.84
CA LEU A 213 -43.36 4.18 -15.98
C LEU A 213 -42.70 3.67 -17.27
N ASP A 214 -42.87 4.39 -18.38
CA ASP A 214 -42.25 4.05 -19.66
C ASP A 214 -40.72 4.06 -19.59
N LYS A 215 -40.15 5.05 -18.89
CA LYS A 215 -38.70 5.13 -18.68
C LYS A 215 -38.20 3.93 -17.85
N GLN A 216 -38.98 3.49 -16.87
CA GLN A 216 -38.64 2.31 -16.06
C GLN A 216 -38.72 1.02 -16.87
N VAL A 217 -39.81 0.83 -17.64
CA VAL A 217 -39.97 -0.33 -18.53
C VAL A 217 -38.82 -0.39 -19.55
N TRP A 218 -38.49 0.73 -20.19
CA TRP A 218 -37.36 0.79 -21.12
C TRP A 218 -36.02 0.47 -20.45
N GLY A 219 -35.83 0.94 -19.20
CA GLY A 219 -34.67 0.60 -18.39
C GLY A 219 -34.54 -0.89 -18.09
N LEU A 220 -35.66 -1.62 -17.95
CA LEU A 220 -35.69 -3.07 -17.77
C LEU A 220 -35.39 -3.82 -19.08
N VAL A 221 -35.96 -3.36 -20.20
CA VAL A 221 -35.68 -3.90 -21.54
C VAL A 221 -34.19 -3.77 -21.88
N LYS A 222 -33.57 -2.60 -21.63
CA LYS A 222 -32.14 -2.40 -21.85
C LYS A 222 -31.25 -3.36 -21.06
N LYS A 223 -31.73 -3.83 -19.90
CA LYS A 223 -31.01 -4.79 -19.03
C LYS A 223 -31.27 -6.25 -19.40
N GLY A 224 -32.03 -6.55 -20.46
CA GLY A 224 -32.33 -7.92 -20.90
C GLY A 224 -33.27 -8.68 -19.97
N VAL A 225 -34.05 -7.97 -19.15
CA VAL A 225 -35.04 -8.57 -18.24
C VAL A 225 -36.27 -9.05 -19.01
N TYR A 226 -36.49 -8.51 -20.22
CA TYR A 226 -37.54 -8.86 -21.17
C TYR A 226 -37.03 -9.80 -22.25
#